data_AF-A0A5D6XF99-F1
#
_entry.id   AF-A0A5D6XF99-F1
#
_cell.length_a   1.000
_cell.length_b   1.000
_cell.length_c   1.000
_cell.angle_alpha   90.00
_cell.angle_beta   90.00
_cell.angle_gamma   90.00
#
_symmetry.space_group_name_H-M   'P 1'
#
loop_
_entity.id
_entity.type
_entity.pdbx_description
1 polymer ?
#
loop_
_entity_poly.entity_id
_entity_poly.type
_entity_poly.pdbx_seq_one_letter_code
_entity_poly.pdbx_strand_id
1 'polypeptide(L)'
;MLRWLCEHGYFIDESAANGAAGSDNLDVLQYLHNLGRQAAVINDQALLDAIANGHVHIVTFLLESGIGAAEALDTAVSFGNIEIIGMIQALRENGVKGVGKYAMWSAVGSGSLEIFFHEFDDPNFFDEQAMHRAAVQGHLDIVKFLHENQEEGCNYDTLADAYMQCNHDIVDYL
;
A
#
# COMPACT_ATOMS: atom_id res chain seq x y z
N MET A 1 1.64 -23.94 -21.70
CA MET A 1 0.18 -23.83 -21.92
C MET A 1 -0.20 -22.47 -22.50
N LEU A 2 0.16 -21.35 -21.87
CA LEU A 2 -0.10 -19.99 -22.39
C LEU A 2 0.38 -19.75 -23.83
N ARG A 3 1.63 -20.10 -24.16
CA ARG A 3 2.17 -20.01 -25.54
C ARG A 3 1.31 -20.74 -26.57
N TRP A 4 0.85 -21.94 -26.21
CA TRP A 4 0.00 -22.76 -27.07
C TRP A 4 -1.37 -22.10 -27.31
N LEU A 5 -1.96 -21.49 -26.28
CA LEU A 5 -3.24 -20.76 -26.41
C LEU A 5 -3.12 -19.56 -27.37
N CYS A 6 -2.04 -18.77 -27.26
CA CYS A 6 -1.75 -17.68 -28.19
C CYS A 6 -1.63 -18.16 -29.64
N GLU A 7 -0.85 -19.21 -29.86
CA GLU A 7 -0.59 -19.78 -31.20
C GLU A 7 -1.87 -20.27 -31.90
N HIS A 8 -2.88 -20.66 -31.12
CA HIS A 8 -4.17 -21.14 -31.63
C HIS A 8 -5.25 -20.04 -31.65
N GLY A 9 -4.88 -18.79 -31.41
CA GLY A 9 -5.78 -17.64 -31.51
C GLY A 9 -6.81 -17.53 -30.37
N TYR A 10 -6.58 -18.21 -29.25
CA TYR A 10 -7.41 -18.02 -28.06
C TYR A 10 -7.14 -16.65 -27.45
N PHE A 11 -8.22 -15.96 -27.10
CA PHE A 11 -8.17 -14.67 -26.40
C PHE A 11 -7.61 -14.87 -24.98
N ILE A 12 -6.63 -14.05 -24.61
CA ILE A 12 -6.10 -13.98 -23.25
C ILE A 12 -6.61 -12.67 -22.65
N ASP A 13 -7.30 -12.77 -21.52
CA ASP A 13 -7.80 -11.65 -20.74
C ASP A 13 -6.80 -11.24 -19.63
N GLU A 14 -7.07 -10.11 -18.99
CA GLU A 14 -6.21 -9.53 -17.94
C GLU A 14 -6.00 -10.48 -16.76
N SER A 15 -6.92 -11.42 -16.53
CA SER A 15 -6.85 -12.44 -15.48
C SER A 15 -5.55 -13.24 -15.52
N ALA A 16 -5.01 -13.51 -16.71
CA ALA A 16 -3.76 -14.22 -16.86
C ALA A 16 -2.56 -13.39 -16.36
N ALA A 17 -2.55 -12.08 -16.63
CA ALA A 17 -1.53 -11.18 -16.10
C ALA A 17 -1.68 -10.97 -14.60
N ASN A 18 -2.91 -10.78 -14.09
CA ASN A 18 -3.16 -10.61 -12.65
C ASN A 18 -2.71 -11.84 -11.86
N GLY A 19 -3.08 -13.04 -12.31
CA GLY A 19 -2.65 -14.28 -11.69
C GLY A 19 -1.14 -14.49 -11.73
N ALA A 20 -0.49 -14.10 -12.83
CA ALA A 20 0.97 -14.13 -12.94
C ALA A 20 1.64 -13.13 -12.00
N ALA A 21 1.09 -11.91 -11.90
CA ALA A 21 1.58 -10.86 -11.02
C ALA A 21 1.45 -11.25 -9.55
N GLY A 22 0.29 -11.77 -9.13
CA GLY A 22 0.07 -12.26 -7.77
C GLY A 22 0.86 -13.51 -7.39
N SER A 23 1.47 -14.21 -8.36
CA SER A 23 2.26 -15.43 -8.14
C SER A 23 3.78 -15.24 -8.39
N ASP A 24 4.26 -14.00 -8.49
CA ASP A 24 5.66 -13.63 -8.80
C ASP A 24 6.19 -14.27 -10.11
N ASN A 25 5.32 -14.43 -11.11
CA ASN A 25 5.67 -15.11 -12.35
C ASN A 25 6.10 -14.13 -13.46
N LEU A 26 7.33 -13.63 -13.35
CA LEU A 26 7.89 -12.65 -14.27
C LEU A 26 7.98 -13.16 -15.72
N ASP A 27 8.26 -14.46 -15.92
CA ASP A 27 8.38 -15.06 -17.26
C ASP A 27 7.08 -14.92 -18.06
N VAL A 28 5.93 -15.14 -17.40
CA VAL A 28 4.62 -14.98 -18.02
C VAL A 28 4.37 -13.51 -18.35
N LEU A 29 4.67 -12.59 -17.43
CA LEU A 29 4.47 -11.16 -17.65
C LEU A 29 5.38 -10.59 -18.75
N GLN A 30 6.65 -10.99 -18.82
CA GLN A 30 7.55 -10.62 -19.91
C GLN A 30 7.05 -11.16 -21.26
N TYR A 31 6.57 -12.40 -21.29
CA TYR A 31 5.98 -12.97 -22.50
C TYR A 31 4.75 -12.19 -22.95
N LEU A 32 3.84 -11.85 -22.03
CA LEU A 32 2.64 -11.06 -22.30
C LEU A 32 2.99 -9.64 -22.77
N HIS A 33 3.96 -8.99 -22.12
CA HIS A 33 4.44 -7.64 -22.50
C HIS A 33 5.02 -7.62 -23.93
N ASN A 34 5.77 -8.67 -24.31
CA ASN A 34 6.39 -8.77 -25.64
C ASN A 34 5.41 -9.08 -26.78
N LEU A 35 4.17 -9.50 -26.50
CA LEU A 35 3.15 -9.76 -27.51
C LEU A 35 2.56 -8.48 -28.15
N GLY A 36 2.83 -7.30 -27.58
CA GLY A 36 2.43 -6.00 -28.16
C GLY A 36 0.91 -5.73 -28.19
N ARG A 37 0.48 -4.73 -28.97
CA ARG A 37 -0.91 -4.14 -29.03
C ARG A 37 -2.07 -5.12 -29.28
N GLN A 38 -1.82 -6.40 -29.50
CA GLN A 38 -2.86 -7.43 -29.49
C GLN A 38 -3.32 -7.83 -28.07
N ALA A 39 -2.56 -7.43 -27.04
CA ALA A 39 -2.76 -7.82 -25.66
C ALA A 39 -2.59 -6.61 -24.71
N ALA A 40 -3.60 -5.74 -24.60
CA ALA A 40 -3.73 -4.82 -23.46
C ALA A 40 -4.11 -5.59 -22.18
N VAL A 41 -3.34 -6.64 -21.88
CA VAL A 41 -3.63 -7.66 -20.85
C VAL A 41 -3.02 -7.25 -19.50
N ILE A 42 -1.90 -6.53 -19.53
CA ILE A 42 -1.27 -6.02 -18.30
C ILE A 42 -1.88 -4.67 -18.00
N ASN A 43 -2.55 -4.57 -16.86
CA ASN A 43 -3.24 -3.38 -16.39
C ASN A 43 -2.76 -2.98 -14.99
N ASP A 44 -3.33 -1.90 -14.47
CA ASP A 44 -3.02 -1.41 -13.13
C ASP A 44 -3.34 -2.44 -12.03
N GLN A 45 -4.34 -3.32 -12.24
CA GLN A 45 -4.67 -4.37 -11.27
C GLN A 45 -3.52 -5.37 -11.09
N ALA A 46 -2.83 -5.75 -12.16
CA ALA A 46 -1.64 -6.60 -12.05
C ALA A 46 -0.56 -5.95 -11.17
N LEU A 47 -0.37 -4.63 -11.27
CA LEU A 47 0.52 -3.88 -10.39
C LEU A 47 0.03 -3.89 -8.94
N LEU A 48 -1.26 -3.61 -8.70
CA LEU A 48 -1.83 -3.61 -7.36
C LEU A 48 -1.74 -4.99 -6.69
N ASP A 49 -2.00 -6.07 -7.42
CA ASP A 49 -1.88 -7.45 -6.92
C ASP A 49 -0.42 -7.78 -6.58
N ALA A 50 0.53 -7.35 -7.40
CA ALA A 50 1.96 -7.52 -7.09
C ALA A 50 2.37 -6.75 -5.82
N ILE A 51 1.88 -5.52 -5.65
CA ILE A 51 2.13 -4.70 -4.45
C ILE A 51 1.52 -5.37 -3.21
N ALA A 52 0.27 -5.79 -3.29
CA ALA A 52 -0.44 -6.43 -2.18
C ALA A 52 0.23 -7.72 -1.69
N ASN A 53 0.86 -8.46 -2.61
CA ASN A 53 1.62 -9.67 -2.28
C ASN A 53 3.11 -9.43 -1.99
N GLY A 54 3.59 -8.19 -2.12
CA GLY A 54 4.98 -7.82 -1.87
C GLY A 54 5.98 -8.30 -2.93
N HIS A 55 5.55 -8.54 -4.16
CA HIS A 55 6.37 -9.07 -5.24
C HIS A 55 7.21 -7.98 -5.91
N VAL A 56 8.29 -7.56 -5.23
CA VAL A 56 9.16 -6.45 -5.65
C VAL A 56 9.60 -6.57 -7.11
N HIS A 57 10.05 -7.75 -7.55
CA HIS A 57 10.51 -7.98 -8.93
C HIS A 57 9.45 -7.66 -9.99
N ILE A 58 8.21 -8.05 -9.73
CA ILE A 58 7.09 -7.75 -10.63
C ILE A 58 6.78 -6.26 -10.61
N VAL A 59 6.74 -5.65 -9.42
CA VAL A 59 6.48 -4.22 -9.28
C VAL A 59 7.54 -3.39 -10.01
N THR A 60 8.83 -3.72 -9.87
CA THR A 60 9.92 -3.08 -10.63
C THR A 60 9.68 -3.19 -12.13
N PHE A 61 9.43 -4.41 -12.64
CA PHE A 61 9.19 -4.64 -14.06
C PHE A 61 8.00 -3.84 -14.61
N LEU A 62 6.89 -3.81 -13.88
CA LEU A 62 5.68 -3.10 -14.30
C LEU A 62 5.89 -1.58 -14.31
N LEU A 63 6.51 -1.03 -13.27
CA LEU A 63 6.80 0.40 -13.19
C LEU A 63 7.81 0.86 -14.24
N GLU A 64 8.88 0.10 -14.49
CA GLU A 64 9.86 0.38 -15.56
C GLU A 64 9.24 0.30 -16.95
N SER A 65 8.24 -0.56 -17.14
CA SER A 65 7.46 -0.65 -18.38
C SER A 65 6.49 0.51 -18.56
N GLY A 66 6.42 1.46 -17.61
CA GLY A 66 5.51 2.60 -17.61
C GLY A 66 4.08 2.24 -17.21
N ILE A 67 3.85 1.03 -16.69
CA ILE A 67 2.57 0.56 -16.17
C ILE A 67 2.51 0.99 -14.70
N GLY A 68 1.85 2.11 -14.43
CA GLY A 68 1.76 2.71 -13.11
C GLY A 68 0.31 3.01 -12.74
N ALA A 69 -0.08 2.66 -11.51
CA ALA A 69 -1.38 3.01 -10.94
C ALA A 69 -1.26 4.28 -10.08
N ALA A 70 -2.25 5.16 -10.13
CA ALA A 70 -2.30 6.34 -9.26
C ALA A 70 -2.29 5.94 -7.77
N GLU A 71 -2.93 4.80 -7.48
CA GLU A 71 -3.13 4.18 -6.17
C GLU A 71 -1.99 3.24 -5.75
N ALA A 72 -0.94 3.07 -6.57
CA ALA A 72 0.16 2.15 -6.26
C ALA A 72 0.82 2.48 -4.92
N LEU A 73 1.09 3.76 -4.66
CA LEU A 73 1.70 4.21 -3.41
C LEU A 73 0.75 4.02 -2.21
N ASP A 74 -0.52 4.39 -2.36
CA ASP A 74 -1.56 4.21 -1.34
C ASP A 74 -1.72 2.73 -0.95
N THR A 75 -1.66 1.84 -1.95
CA THR A 75 -1.72 0.39 -1.74
C THR A 75 -0.48 -0.09 -1.01
N ALA A 76 0.72 0.30 -1.46
CA ALA A 76 1.97 -0.09 -0.81
C ALA A 76 2.03 0.34 0.66
N VAL A 77 1.56 1.57 0.96
CA VAL A 77 1.43 2.09 2.32
C VAL A 77 0.45 1.27 3.15
N SER A 78 -0.73 0.98 2.62
CA SER A 78 -1.75 0.19 3.33
C SER A 78 -1.25 -1.20 3.72
N PHE A 79 -0.39 -1.80 2.88
CA PHE A 79 0.19 -3.13 3.10
C PHE A 79 1.52 -3.13 3.88
N GLY A 80 2.05 -1.97 4.27
CA GLY A 80 3.25 -1.96 5.11
C GLY A 80 4.57 -2.15 4.35
N ASN A 81 4.60 -2.13 3.01
CA ASN A 81 5.78 -2.56 2.26
C ASN A 81 6.76 -1.40 1.98
N ILE A 82 7.70 -1.20 2.90
CA ILE A 82 8.68 -0.11 2.89
C ILE A 82 9.55 -0.12 1.62
N GLU A 83 10.01 -1.30 1.20
CA GLU A 83 10.86 -1.42 0.00
C GLU A 83 10.12 -0.95 -1.25
N ILE A 84 8.87 -1.38 -1.41
CA ILE A 84 8.02 -0.95 -2.54
C ILE A 84 7.68 0.55 -2.44
N ILE A 85 7.42 1.07 -1.24
CA ILE A 85 7.15 2.50 -1.02
C ILE A 85 8.33 3.34 -1.49
N GLY A 86 9.54 3.04 -1.00
CA GLY A 86 10.77 3.73 -1.38
C GLY A 86 11.05 3.63 -2.88
N MET A 87 10.81 2.46 -3.48
CA MET A 87 10.93 2.28 -4.93
C MET A 87 9.94 3.16 -5.72
N ILE A 88 8.66 3.16 -5.35
CA ILE A 88 7.62 3.97 -6.01
C ILE A 88 7.93 5.46 -5.86
N GLN A 89 8.39 5.92 -4.70
CA GLN A 89 8.77 7.31 -4.48
C GLN A 89 10.03 7.70 -5.26
N ALA A 90 11.05 6.83 -5.32
CA ALA A 90 12.26 7.09 -6.10
C ALA A 90 11.99 7.22 -7.60
N LEU A 91 10.99 6.47 -8.12
CA LEU A 91 10.56 6.56 -9.52
C LEU A 91 9.65 7.77 -9.81
N ARG A 92 9.11 8.42 -8.77
CA ARG A 92 8.28 9.63 -8.90
C ARG A 92 9.17 10.88 -8.93
N GLU A 93 9.66 11.27 -10.10
CA GLU A 93 10.34 12.56 -10.27
C GLU A 93 9.36 13.75 -10.08
N ASN A 94 9.65 14.62 -9.10
CA ASN A 94 9.29 16.04 -9.06
C ASN A 94 7.84 16.42 -9.46
N GLY A 95 6.82 15.99 -8.70
CA GLY A 95 5.50 16.64 -8.81
C GLY A 95 4.25 15.83 -8.45
N VAL A 96 4.37 14.73 -7.70
CA VAL A 96 3.21 13.89 -7.39
C VAL A 96 2.58 14.25 -6.04
N LYS A 97 1.24 14.23 -6.01
CA LYS A 97 0.43 14.34 -4.80
C LYS A 97 0.82 13.24 -3.81
N GLY A 98 0.96 13.64 -2.55
CA GLY A 98 1.29 12.75 -1.43
C GLY A 98 0.27 11.63 -1.25
N VAL A 99 0.58 10.73 -0.31
CA VAL A 99 -0.27 9.61 0.06
C VAL A 99 -1.66 10.08 0.47
N GLY A 100 -2.68 9.30 0.12
CA GLY A 100 -4.05 9.56 0.54
C GLY A 100 -4.23 9.29 2.04
N LYS A 101 -4.98 10.14 2.73
CA LYS A 101 -5.33 9.96 4.16
C LYS A 101 -5.88 8.57 4.51
N TYR A 102 -6.62 7.94 3.61
CA TYR A 102 -7.21 6.61 3.82
C TYR A 102 -6.17 5.49 3.82
N ALA A 103 -5.19 5.56 2.92
CA ALA A 103 -4.06 4.63 2.90
C ALA A 103 -3.27 4.75 4.20
N MET A 104 -3.06 5.99 4.64
CA MET A 104 -2.38 6.26 5.89
C MET A 104 -3.13 5.72 7.11
N TRP A 105 -4.44 5.98 7.23
CA TRP A 105 -5.25 5.41 8.30
C TRP A 105 -5.25 3.88 8.30
N SER A 106 -5.12 3.25 7.12
CA SER A 106 -4.98 1.81 7.01
C SER A 106 -3.62 1.33 7.51
N ALA A 107 -2.54 2.07 7.23
CA ALA A 107 -1.19 1.81 7.76
C ALA A 107 -1.11 2.01 9.27
N VAL A 108 -1.73 3.08 9.80
CA VAL A 108 -1.94 3.28 11.25
C VAL A 108 -2.61 2.04 11.81
N GLY A 109 -3.68 1.63 11.17
CA GLY A 109 -4.49 0.57 11.71
C GLY A 109 -3.84 -0.82 11.64
N SER A 110 -3.00 -1.05 10.64
CA SER A 110 -2.21 -2.28 10.57
C SER A 110 -1.03 -2.29 11.55
N GLY A 111 -0.71 -1.15 12.17
CA GLY A 111 0.44 -1.02 13.08
C GLY A 111 1.77 -0.89 12.34
N SER A 112 1.75 -0.43 11.09
CA SER A 112 2.94 -0.28 10.24
C SER A 112 3.79 0.94 10.66
N LEU A 113 4.35 0.87 11.86
CA LEU A 113 5.15 1.89 12.55
C LEU A 113 6.36 2.38 11.74
N GLU A 114 7.01 1.49 11.00
CA GLU A 114 8.25 1.83 10.28
C GLU A 114 7.98 2.78 9.09
N ILE A 115 6.79 2.72 8.49
CA ILE A 115 6.40 3.66 7.44
C ILE A 115 6.29 5.08 8.00
N PHE A 116 5.77 5.22 9.22
CA PHE A 116 5.61 6.51 9.90
C PHE A 116 6.94 7.24 10.07
N PHE A 117 7.90 6.58 10.70
CA PHE A 117 9.17 7.21 11.03
C PHE A 117 10.10 7.40 9.82
N HIS A 118 9.96 6.57 8.79
CA HIS A 118 10.88 6.61 7.64
C HIS A 118 10.39 7.53 6.53
N GLU A 119 9.08 7.57 6.26
CA GLU A 119 8.55 8.17 5.02
C GLU A 119 7.68 9.42 5.24
N PHE A 120 7.15 9.64 6.45
CA PHE A 120 6.19 10.72 6.72
C PHE A 120 6.60 11.56 7.93
N ASP A 121 7.62 12.40 7.72
CA ASP A 121 8.18 13.32 8.74
C ASP A 121 7.31 14.59 8.97
N ASP A 122 6.04 14.60 8.52
CA ASP A 122 5.11 15.72 8.74
C ASP A 122 4.01 15.31 9.74
N PRO A 123 4.14 15.72 11.02
CA PRO A 123 3.14 15.39 12.05
C PRO A 123 1.78 16.06 11.82
N ASN A 124 1.68 17.09 10.96
CA ASN A 124 0.40 17.73 10.60
C ASN A 124 -0.38 16.93 9.56
N PHE A 125 0.20 15.86 9.02
CA PHE A 125 -0.48 14.97 8.10
C PHE A 125 -1.58 14.15 8.79
N PHE A 126 -1.46 13.96 10.11
CA PHE A 126 -2.36 13.13 10.90
C PHE A 126 -3.44 13.98 11.58
N ASP A 127 -4.64 13.44 11.68
CA ASP A 127 -5.78 14.05 12.36
C ASP A 127 -6.25 13.19 13.54
N GLU A 128 -7.24 13.68 14.29
CA GLU A 128 -7.87 12.96 15.40
C GLU A 128 -8.30 11.52 15.03
N GLN A 129 -8.59 11.26 13.74
CA GLN A 129 -9.00 9.94 13.25
C GLN A 129 -7.83 8.96 13.20
N ALA A 130 -6.61 9.44 12.89
CA ALA A 130 -5.41 8.62 12.99
C ALA A 130 -5.14 8.21 14.45
N MET A 131 -5.22 9.18 15.39
CA MET A 131 -5.10 8.91 16.83
C MET A 131 -6.16 7.91 17.31
N HIS A 132 -7.42 8.13 16.93
CA HIS A 132 -8.53 7.25 17.28
C HIS A 132 -8.27 5.81 16.83
N ARG A 133 -7.90 5.61 15.56
CA ARG A 133 -7.61 4.27 15.01
C ARG A 133 -6.43 3.59 15.70
N ALA A 134 -5.34 4.32 15.95
CA ALA A 134 -4.19 3.80 16.67
C ALA A 134 -4.59 3.32 18.07
N ALA A 135 -5.39 4.11 18.78
CA ALA A 135 -5.86 3.80 20.13
C ALA A 135 -6.84 2.62 20.17
N VAL A 136 -7.81 2.57 19.25
CA VAL A 136 -8.79 1.46 19.15
C VAL A 136 -8.12 0.15 18.75
N GLN A 137 -6.99 0.19 18.03
CA GLN A 137 -6.30 -1.02 17.56
C GLN A 137 -5.08 -1.42 18.37
N GLY A 138 -4.76 -0.70 19.44
CA GLY A 138 -3.73 -1.12 20.40
C GLY A 138 -2.32 -0.71 20.03
N HIS A 139 -2.15 0.25 19.11
CA HIS A 139 -0.84 0.70 18.63
C HIS A 139 -0.27 1.81 19.52
N LEU A 140 0.10 1.46 20.75
CA LEU A 140 0.58 2.40 21.78
C LEU A 140 1.75 3.28 21.31
N ASP A 141 2.66 2.75 20.50
CA ASP A 141 3.82 3.50 20.00
C ASP A 141 3.40 4.61 19.00
N ILE A 142 2.39 4.35 18.16
CA ILE A 142 1.79 5.38 17.28
C ILE A 142 1.07 6.42 18.13
N VAL A 143 0.32 5.98 19.15
CA VAL A 143 -0.39 6.89 20.08
C VAL A 143 0.60 7.83 20.78
N LYS A 144 1.71 7.32 21.30
CA LYS A 144 2.78 8.14 21.90
C LYS A 144 3.32 9.17 20.92
N PHE A 145 3.69 8.74 19.72
CA PHE A 145 4.21 9.63 18.69
C PHE A 145 3.23 10.74 18.33
N LEU A 146 1.96 10.39 18.07
CA LEU A 146 0.93 11.38 17.74
C LEU A 146 0.63 12.31 18.91
N HIS A 147 0.59 11.81 20.14
CA HIS A 147 0.32 12.60 21.34
C HIS A 147 1.44 13.59 21.65
N GLU A 148 2.71 13.20 21.42
CA GLU A 148 3.87 14.07 21.62
C GLU A 148 4.00 15.16 20.54
N ASN A 149 3.42 14.95 19.35
CA ASN A 149 3.57 15.84 18.19
C ASN A 149 2.30 16.63 17.83
N GLN A 150 1.17 16.42 18.50
CA GLN A 150 -0.09 17.15 18.27
C GLN A 150 -0.65 17.74 19.56
N GLU A 151 -0.97 19.04 19.55
CA GLU A 151 -1.54 19.74 20.73
C GLU A 151 -3.04 19.43 20.95
N GLU A 152 -3.76 18.99 19.92
CA GLU A 152 -5.19 18.66 19.99
C GLU A 152 -5.38 17.14 20.15
N GLY A 153 -5.13 16.64 21.36
CA GLY A 153 -5.11 15.21 21.67
C GLY A 153 -6.42 14.66 22.24
N CYS A 154 -6.90 13.57 21.61
CA CYS A 154 -7.92 12.61 22.10
C CYS A 154 -9.29 13.16 22.53
N ASN A 155 -10.30 12.86 21.72
CA ASN A 155 -11.69 13.01 22.11
C ASN A 155 -12.16 11.86 23.03
N TYR A 156 -13.23 12.11 23.80
CA TYR A 156 -13.80 11.14 24.74
C TYR A 156 -14.15 9.80 24.09
N ASP A 157 -14.63 9.82 22.84
CA ASP A 157 -15.00 8.62 22.09
C ASP A 157 -13.79 7.71 21.86
N THR A 158 -12.59 8.28 21.64
CA THR A 158 -11.35 7.51 21.50
C THR A 158 -10.99 6.72 22.75
N LEU A 159 -11.09 7.34 23.94
CA LEU A 159 -10.81 6.66 25.21
C LEU A 159 -11.84 5.56 25.49
N ALA A 160 -13.12 5.84 25.23
CA ALA A 160 -14.20 4.89 25.41
C ALA A 160 -14.03 3.66 24.50
N ASP A 161 -13.74 3.86 23.22
CA ASP A 161 -13.59 2.77 22.26
C ASP A 161 -12.29 1.98 22.49
N ALA A 162 -11.18 2.64 22.82
CA ALA A 162 -9.93 1.96 23.20
C ALA A 162 -10.13 1.07 24.44
N TYR A 163 -10.88 1.56 25.44
CA TYR A 163 -11.24 0.76 26.61
C TYR A 163 -12.10 -0.46 26.23
N MET A 164 -13.08 -0.28 25.33
CA MET A 164 -13.94 -1.37 24.86
C MET A 164 -13.19 -2.44 24.06
N GLN A 165 -12.08 -2.07 23.40
CA GLN A 165 -11.18 -2.99 22.72
C GLN A 165 -10.11 -3.61 23.64
N CYS A 166 -10.19 -3.36 24.94
CA CYS A 166 -9.24 -3.84 25.96
C CYS A 166 -7.82 -3.27 25.83
N ASN A 167 -7.63 -2.13 25.15
CA ASN A 167 -6.34 -1.44 25.04
C ASN A 167 -6.12 -0.54 26.27
N HIS A 168 -6.08 -1.16 27.44
CA HIS A 168 -6.00 -0.45 28.72
C HIS A 168 -4.69 0.33 28.91
N ASP A 169 -3.59 -0.16 28.34
CA ASP A 169 -2.28 0.49 28.32
C ASP A 169 -2.31 1.85 27.60
N ILE A 170 -3.14 1.98 26.56
CA ILE A 170 -3.36 3.24 25.85
C ILE A 170 -4.22 4.19 26.68
N VAL A 171 -5.28 3.68 27.30
CA VAL A 171 -6.15 4.48 28.18
C VAL A 171 -5.40 4.97 29.42
N ASP A 172 -4.44 4.20 29.93
CA ASP A 172 -3.59 4.60 31.05
C ASP A 172 -2.50 5.62 30.65
N TYR A 173 -2.11 5.64 29.38
CA TYR A 173 -1.10 6.56 28.85
C TYR A 173 -1.67 7.96 28.53
N LEU A 174 -2.85 8.00 27.90
CA LEU A 174 -3.53 9.22 27.45
C LEU A 174 -4.22 9.97 28.61
#